data_AF-A0A6P7F3M5-F1
#
_entry.id   AF-A0A6P7F3M5-F1
#
_cell.length_a   1.000
_cell.length_b   1.000
_cell.length_c   1.000
_cell.angle_alpha   90.00
_cell.angle_beta   90.00
_cell.angle_gamma   90.00
#
_symmetry.space_group_name_H-M   'P 1'
#
loop_
_entity.id
_entity.type
_entity.pdbx_description
1 polymer ?
#
loop_
_entity_poly.entity_id
_entity_poly.type
_entity_poly.pdbx_seq_one_letter_code
_entity_poly.pdbx_strand_id
1 'polypeptide(L)'
;MSCKRKLSDECSSQGPSTKMPRNDVGTLFYPDYLEKLITETNLLRFEQELKIKKSRVKIMELRIISSVVKLEKKYFNDKIAQKGQKLLNPVKNLLPKFLHITIEENHKQRLIHRVSGDEWAEVKYLATKSVIQKLMKINEEKNKTLE
;
A
#
# COMPACT_ATOMS: atom_id res chain seq x y z
N MET A 1 0.99 -63.32 -31.61
CA MET A 1 -0.03 -63.81 -32.55
C MET A 1 -1.27 -62.95 -32.41
N SER A 2 -1.67 -62.36 -33.54
CA SER A 2 -2.73 -61.37 -33.70
C SER A 2 -4.09 -62.05 -33.68
N CYS A 3 -5.05 -61.51 -32.91
CA CYS A 3 -6.47 -61.74 -33.17
C CYS A 3 -7.17 -60.38 -33.24
N LYS A 4 -7.58 -60.07 -34.48
CA LYS A 4 -8.19 -58.83 -34.95
C LYS A 4 -9.58 -58.61 -34.34
N ARG A 5 -9.92 -57.32 -34.20
CA ARG A 5 -11.28 -56.78 -34.06
C ARG A 5 -12.18 -57.29 -35.21
N LYS A 6 -13.44 -57.54 -34.90
CA LYS A 6 -14.55 -57.26 -35.82
C LYS A 6 -15.62 -56.47 -35.08
N LEU A 7 -15.90 -55.30 -35.65
CA LEU A 7 -17.05 -54.44 -35.40
C LEU A 7 -18.32 -55.19 -35.83
N SER A 8 -19.39 -55.03 -35.06
CA SER A 8 -20.75 -55.07 -35.60
C SER A 8 -21.55 -53.95 -34.96
N ASP A 9 -22.06 -53.13 -35.87
CA ASP A 9 -22.85 -51.93 -35.73
C ASP A 9 -24.18 -52.08 -34.97
N GLU A 10 -24.66 -50.90 -34.56
CA GLU A 10 -26.06 -50.49 -34.44
C GLU A 10 -26.90 -51.01 -33.27
N CYS A 11 -27.07 -50.14 -32.27
CA CYS A 11 -28.43 -49.73 -31.91
C CYS A 11 -28.44 -48.34 -31.28
N SER A 12 -28.93 -47.40 -32.08
CA SER A 12 -29.26 -46.02 -31.72
C SER A 12 -30.38 -46.02 -30.69
N SER A 13 -30.10 -45.56 -29.47
CA SER A 13 -31.14 -45.04 -28.57
C SER A 13 -30.86 -43.56 -28.32
N GLN A 14 -31.51 -42.73 -29.13
CA GLN A 14 -31.74 -41.31 -28.87
C GLN A 14 -32.41 -41.16 -27.50
N GLY A 15 -31.62 -40.94 -26.45
CA GLY A 15 -32.12 -40.31 -25.23
C GLY A 15 -32.32 -38.82 -25.50
N PRO A 16 -33.37 -38.17 -24.98
CA PRO A 16 -33.58 -36.75 -25.22
C PRO A 16 -32.40 -35.99 -24.58
N SER A 17 -31.62 -35.33 -25.43
CA SER A 17 -30.72 -34.25 -25.01
C SER A 17 -31.59 -33.18 -24.37
N THR A 18 -31.78 -33.24 -23.06
CA THR A 18 -32.25 -32.13 -22.25
C THR A 18 -31.24 -31.00 -22.43
N LYS A 19 -31.51 -30.14 -23.41
CA LYS A 19 -30.88 -28.84 -23.54
C LYS A 19 -31.19 -28.12 -22.22
N MET A 20 -30.21 -28.07 -21.32
CA MET A 20 -30.28 -27.13 -20.21
C MET A 20 -30.54 -25.75 -20.84
N PRO A 21 -31.56 -24.99 -20.41
CA PRO A 21 -31.65 -23.62 -20.82
C PRO A 21 -30.33 -22.98 -20.40
N ARG A 22 -29.55 -22.53 -21.38
CA ARG A 22 -28.52 -21.54 -21.12
C ARG A 22 -29.31 -20.36 -20.56
N ASN A 23 -29.21 -20.14 -19.25
CA ASN A 23 -29.52 -18.83 -18.71
C ASN A 23 -28.52 -17.91 -19.38
N ASP A 24 -28.90 -17.37 -20.54
CA ASP A 24 -28.29 -16.17 -21.07
C ASP A 24 -28.37 -15.19 -19.92
N VAL A 25 -27.22 -14.90 -19.33
CA VAL A 25 -27.05 -13.83 -18.35
C VAL A 25 -27.35 -12.58 -19.17
N GLY A 26 -28.63 -12.25 -19.28
CA GLY A 26 -29.11 -11.12 -20.04
C GLY A 26 -28.36 -9.92 -19.52
N THR A 27 -27.59 -9.28 -20.41
CA THR A 27 -27.04 -7.96 -20.16
C THR A 27 -28.22 -7.11 -19.74
N LEU A 28 -28.27 -6.72 -18.46
CA LEU A 28 -29.29 -5.82 -17.95
C LEU A 28 -29.05 -4.47 -18.63
N PHE A 29 -29.74 -4.25 -19.75
CA PHE A 29 -29.77 -2.96 -20.42
C PHE A 29 -30.63 -2.03 -19.57
N TYR A 30 -29.97 -1.18 -18.80
CA TYR A 30 -30.65 -0.13 -18.07
C TYR A 30 -31.04 0.98 -19.06
N PRO A 31 -32.15 1.69 -18.83
CA PRO A 31 -32.42 2.92 -19.56
C PRO A 31 -31.27 3.94 -19.38
N ASP A 32 -30.94 4.73 -20.41
CA ASP A 32 -29.79 5.65 -20.43
C ASP A 32 -29.65 6.55 -19.19
N TYR A 33 -30.77 7.02 -18.64
CA TYR A 33 -30.75 7.88 -17.45
C TYR A 33 -30.27 7.12 -16.21
N LEU A 34 -30.61 5.84 -16.11
CA LEU A 34 -30.21 4.98 -14.99
C LEU A 34 -28.75 4.55 -15.13
N GLU A 35 -28.26 4.29 -16.34
CA GLU A 35 -26.83 4.08 -16.59
C GLU A 35 -26.01 5.30 -16.16
N LYS A 36 -26.44 6.51 -16.54
CA LYS A 36 -25.78 7.76 -16.12
C LYS A 36 -25.74 7.89 -14.60
N LEU A 37 -26.84 7.66 -13.90
CA LEU A 37 -26.88 7.73 -12.43
C LEU A 37 -25.99 6.68 -11.76
N ILE A 38 -25.93 5.45 -12.30
CA ILE A 38 -25.02 4.40 -11.82
C ILE A 38 -23.57 4.85 -12.01
N THR A 39 -23.22 5.40 -13.17
CA THR A 39 -21.85 5.89 -13.43
C THR A 39 -21.46 7.04 -12.50
N GLU A 40 -22.33 8.04 -12.29
CA GLU A 40 -22.08 9.13 -11.34
C GLU A 40 -21.92 8.62 -9.90
N THR A 41 -22.75 7.66 -9.48
CA THR A 41 -22.64 7.05 -8.15
C THR A 41 -21.30 6.33 -7.98
N ASN A 42 -20.85 5.58 -8.99
CA ASN A 42 -19.56 4.89 -8.96
C ASN A 42 -18.38 5.87 -8.95
N LEU A 43 -18.47 6.97 -9.71
CA LEU A 43 -17.47 8.05 -9.68
C LEU A 43 -17.37 8.68 -8.29
N LEU A 44 -18.50 9.02 -7.66
CA LEU A 44 -18.52 9.59 -6.32
C LEU A 44 -17.93 8.64 -5.26
N ARG A 45 -18.25 7.34 -5.34
CA ARG A 45 -17.65 6.32 -4.47
C ARG A 45 -16.13 6.26 -4.63
N PHE A 46 -15.65 6.21 -5.87
CA PHE A 46 -14.22 6.19 -6.18
C PHE A 46 -13.51 7.44 -5.64
N GLU A 47 -14.08 8.63 -5.81
CA GLU A 47 -13.54 9.86 -5.25
C GLU A 47 -13.44 9.83 -3.72
N GLN A 48 -14.47 9.28 -3.06
CA GLN A 48 -14.50 9.15 -1.61
C GLN A 48 -13.42 8.19 -1.11
N GLU A 49 -13.26 7.04 -1.75
CA GLU A 49 -12.21 6.07 -1.45
C GLU A 49 -10.81 6.69 -1.60
N LEU A 50 -10.58 7.45 -2.68
CA LEU A 50 -9.33 8.19 -2.87
C LEU A 50 -9.09 9.23 -1.76
N LYS A 51 -10.12 9.96 -1.33
CA LYS A 51 -10.01 10.92 -0.20
C LYS A 51 -9.64 10.21 1.10
N ILE A 52 -10.26 9.07 1.39
CA ILE A 52 -9.98 8.24 2.58
C ILE A 52 -8.54 7.71 2.52
N LYS A 53 -8.09 7.22 1.37
CA LYS A 53 -6.72 6.74 1.21
C LYS A 53 -5.70 7.86 1.42
N LYS A 54 -5.94 9.04 0.84
CA LYS A 54 -5.10 10.24 1.05
C LYS A 54 -5.04 10.66 2.51
N SER A 55 -6.17 10.61 3.24
CA SER A 55 -6.19 10.96 4.67
C SER A 55 -5.42 9.94 5.52
N ARG A 56 -5.55 8.63 5.24
CA ARG A 56 -4.76 7.57 5.89
C ARG A 56 -3.25 7.78 5.69
N VAL A 57 -2.82 8.12 4.48
CA VAL A 57 -1.41 8.45 4.18
C VAL A 57 -0.95 9.62 5.04
N LYS A 58 -1.71 10.74 5.07
CA LYS A 58 -1.35 11.92 5.88
C LYS A 58 -1.26 11.62 7.38
N ILE A 59 -2.19 10.83 7.92
CA ILE A 59 -2.15 10.40 9.33
C ILE A 59 -0.87 9.62 9.60
N MET A 60 -0.46 8.77 8.66
CA MET A 60 0.77 7.99 8.80
C MET A 60 2.03 8.86 8.70
N GLU A 61 2.06 9.82 7.78
CA GLU A 61 3.14 10.82 7.72
C GLU A 61 3.29 11.55 9.06
N LEU A 62 2.18 12.02 9.63
CA LEU A 62 2.16 12.74 10.90
C LEU A 62 2.71 11.90 12.06
N ARG A 63 2.37 10.62 12.11
CA ARG A 63 2.88 9.70 13.14
C ARG A 63 4.40 9.51 13.03
N ILE A 64 4.94 9.36 11.82
CA ILE A 64 6.37 9.22 11.58
C ILE A 64 7.08 10.52 11.99
N ILE A 65 6.61 11.66 11.50
CA ILE A 65 7.21 12.98 11.79
C ILE A 65 7.16 13.27 13.30
N SER A 66 6.03 13.02 13.97
CA SER A 66 5.90 13.20 15.43
C SER A 66 6.93 12.38 16.20
N SER A 67 7.22 11.16 15.73
CA SER A 67 8.24 10.30 16.34
C SER A 67 9.65 10.87 16.16
N VAL A 68 9.95 11.42 14.99
CA VAL A 68 11.22 12.10 14.72
C VAL A 68 11.37 13.37 15.55
N VAL A 69 10.31 14.18 15.66
CA VAL A 69 10.32 15.40 16.49
C VAL A 69 10.63 15.07 17.95
N LYS A 70 10.04 13.99 18.50
CA LYS A 70 10.35 13.54 19.86
C LYS A 70 11.82 13.13 20.00
N LEU A 71 12.36 12.41 19.01
CA LEU A 71 13.76 11.99 18.99
C LEU A 71 14.72 13.19 18.94
N GLU A 72 14.45 14.16 18.07
CA GLU A 72 15.27 15.37 17.93
C GLU A 72 15.16 16.30 19.14
N LYS A 73 13.96 16.47 19.70
CA LYS A 73 13.76 17.25 20.93
C LYS A 73 14.54 16.65 22.09
N LYS A 74 14.56 15.31 22.21
CA LYS A 74 15.38 14.63 23.21
C LYS A 74 16.87 14.89 22.98
N TYR A 75 17.35 14.69 21.75
CA TYR A 75 18.75 14.98 21.38
C TYR A 75 19.15 16.42 21.73
N PHE A 76 18.30 17.40 21.42
CA PHE A 76 18.55 18.81 21.71
C PHE A 76 18.60 19.10 23.21
N ASN A 77 17.64 18.57 23.98
CA ASN A 77 17.61 18.73 25.44
C ASN A 77 18.86 18.10 26.09
N ASP A 78 19.25 16.90 25.65
CA ASP A 78 20.46 16.23 26.12
C ASP A 78 21.70 17.07 25.79
N LYS A 79 21.76 17.67 24.59
CA LYS A 79 22.86 18.57 24.19
C LYS A 79 22.93 19.84 25.03
N ILE A 80 21.78 20.42 25.41
CA ILE A 80 21.73 21.58 26.32
C ILE A 80 22.20 21.19 27.72
N ALA A 81 21.73 20.07 28.26
CA ALA A 81 22.15 19.60 29.59
C ALA A 81 23.67 19.36 29.64
N GLN A 82 24.27 18.88 28.56
CA GLN A 82 25.72 18.71 28.46
C GLN A 82 26.51 20.02 28.40
N LYS A 83 25.93 21.15 27.95
CA LYS A 83 26.65 22.43 27.88
C LYS A 83 27.06 23.01 29.26
N GLY A 84 26.70 22.35 30.37
CA GLY A 84 27.16 22.68 31.73
C GLY A 84 27.90 21.56 32.47
N GLN A 85 28.08 20.38 31.88
CA GLN A 85 28.68 19.22 32.55
C GLN A 85 29.66 18.49 31.61
N LYS A 86 30.91 18.28 32.05
CA LYS A 86 31.87 17.40 31.36
C LYS A 86 31.45 15.94 31.53
N LEU A 87 30.50 15.47 30.72
CA LEU A 87 30.11 14.07 30.67
C LEU A 87 31.10 13.27 29.80
N LEU A 88 31.39 12.04 30.24
CA LEU A 88 32.35 11.12 29.59
C LEU A 88 31.90 10.67 28.18
N ASN A 89 30.61 10.77 27.86
CA ASN A 89 30.02 10.22 26.64
C ASN A 89 29.33 11.30 25.79
N PRO A 90 29.60 11.37 24.47
CA PRO A 90 28.95 12.31 23.57
C PRO A 90 27.45 11.99 23.40
N VAL A 91 26.59 13.01 23.30
CA VAL A 91 25.18 12.80 22.93
C VAL A 91 25.10 12.18 21.54
N LYS A 92 24.48 11.00 21.44
CA LYS A 92 24.33 10.30 20.15
C LYS A 92 23.20 10.93 19.33
N ASN A 93 23.52 11.39 18.12
CA ASN A 93 22.53 11.78 17.11
C ASN A 93 21.90 10.54 16.49
N LEU A 94 20.61 10.30 16.74
CA LEU A 94 19.90 9.10 16.26
C LEU A 94 19.14 9.31 14.94
N LEU A 95 19.04 10.53 14.44
CA LEU A 95 18.31 10.83 13.20
C LEU A 95 18.87 10.11 11.96
N PRO A 96 20.20 10.03 11.73
CA PRO A 96 20.74 9.27 10.62
C PRO A 96 20.38 7.77 10.68
N LYS A 97 20.43 7.18 11.88
CA LYS A 97 20.03 5.78 12.09
C LYS A 97 18.53 5.58 11.81
N PHE A 98 17.69 6.52 12.25
CA PHE A 98 16.25 6.48 11.99
C PHE A 98 15.94 6.57 10.49
N LEU A 99 16.63 7.47 9.76
CA LEU A 99 16.51 7.60 8.31
C LEU A 99 16.83 6.28 7.60
N HIS A 100 17.92 5.62 7.96
CA HIS A 100 18.33 4.34 7.37
C HIS A 100 17.26 3.26 7.57
N ILE A 101 16.76 3.08 8.80
CA ILE A 101 15.69 2.12 9.12
C ILE A 101 14.41 2.45 8.33
N THR A 102 14.08 3.73 8.19
CA THR A 102 12.87 4.17 7.48
C THR A 102 12.96 3.86 5.97
N ILE A 103 14.16 3.98 5.38
CA ILE A 103 14.39 3.63 3.97
C ILE A 103 14.24 2.12 3.75
N GLU A 104 14.82 1.30 4.62
CA GLU A 104 14.66 -0.16 4.55
C GLU A 104 13.18 -0.57 4.70
N GLU A 105 12.48 0.03 5.65
CA GLU A 105 11.07 -0.23 5.88
C GLU A 105 10.22 0.18 4.67
N ASN A 106 10.53 1.30 4.02
CA ASN A 106 9.86 1.70 2.78
C ASN A 106 10.00 0.62 1.69
N HIS A 107 11.21 0.06 1.54
CA HIS A 107 11.45 -1.01 0.56
C HIS A 107 10.65 -2.27 0.89
N LYS A 108 10.61 -2.68 2.16
CA LYS A 108 9.84 -3.83 2.64
C LYS A 108 8.34 -3.65 2.39
N GLN A 109 7.77 -2.50 2.74
CA GLN A 109 6.35 -2.22 2.56
C GLN A 109 5.95 -2.20 1.08
N ARG A 110 6.83 -1.70 0.20
CA ARG A 110 6.63 -1.79 -1.25
C ARG A 110 6.59 -3.23 -1.75
N LEU A 111 7.49 -4.08 -1.25
CA LEU A 111 7.54 -5.49 -1.63
C LEU A 111 6.29 -6.24 -1.12
N ILE A 112 5.89 -6.00 0.13
CA ILE A 112 4.67 -6.59 0.71
C ILE A 112 3.47 -6.24 -0.16
N HIS A 113 3.24 -4.95 -0.46
CA HIS A 113 2.12 -4.54 -1.30
C HIS A 113 2.13 -5.19 -2.69
N ARG A 114 3.30 -5.33 -3.31
CA ARG A 114 3.43 -5.99 -4.62
C ARG A 114 3.07 -7.47 -4.60
N VAL A 115 3.37 -8.17 -3.51
CA VAL A 115 3.16 -9.62 -3.39
C VAL A 115 1.76 -9.94 -2.88
N SER A 116 1.27 -9.20 -1.88
CA SER A 116 -0.01 -9.51 -1.22
C SER A 116 -1.17 -8.63 -1.65
N GLY A 117 -0.92 -7.50 -2.34
CA GLY A 117 -1.95 -6.50 -2.62
C GLY A 117 -2.45 -5.74 -1.39
N ASP A 118 -1.78 -5.86 -0.23
CA ASP A 118 -2.24 -5.23 1.02
C ASP A 118 -2.25 -3.70 0.90
N GLU A 119 -3.44 -3.10 1.02
CA GLU A 119 -3.64 -1.66 0.98
C GLU A 119 -2.95 -0.92 2.12
N TRP A 120 -2.83 -1.55 3.30
CA TRP A 120 -2.13 -0.94 4.43
C TRP A 120 -0.63 -0.85 4.18
N ALA A 121 -0.06 -1.83 3.50
CA ALA A 121 1.33 -1.78 3.06
C ALA A 121 1.55 -0.66 2.04
N GLU A 122 0.60 -0.43 1.13
CA GLU A 122 0.65 0.70 0.20
C GLU A 122 0.62 2.05 0.92
N VAL A 123 -0.29 2.23 1.87
CA VAL A 123 -0.40 3.45 2.68
C VAL A 123 0.92 3.72 3.41
N LYS A 124 1.51 2.70 4.04
CA LYS A 124 2.81 2.82 4.72
C LYS A 124 3.94 3.16 3.75
N TYR A 125 3.96 2.54 2.57
CA TYR A 125 4.94 2.84 1.52
C TYR A 125 4.86 4.30 1.05
N LEU A 126 3.65 4.78 0.73
CA LEU A 126 3.46 6.16 0.25
C LEU A 126 3.83 7.18 1.33
N ALA A 127 3.41 6.94 2.57
CA ALA A 127 3.72 7.82 3.70
C ALA A 127 5.24 7.87 3.98
N THR A 128 5.89 6.71 4.07
CA THR A 128 7.35 6.66 4.33
C THR A 128 8.16 7.30 3.21
N LYS A 129 7.78 7.08 1.93
CA LYS A 129 8.44 7.71 0.77
C LYS A 129 8.41 9.24 0.86
N SER A 130 7.24 9.81 1.17
CA SER A 130 7.05 11.25 1.35
C SER A 130 7.86 11.80 2.54
N VAL A 131 7.86 11.09 3.67
CA VAL A 131 8.55 11.54 4.88
C VAL A 131 10.08 11.47 4.73
N ILE A 132 10.64 10.43 4.10
CA ILE A 132 12.09 10.31 3.87
C ILE A 132 12.64 11.57 3.20
N GLN A 133 11.98 12.05 2.14
CA GLN A 133 12.40 13.26 1.44
C GLN A 133 12.41 14.50 2.35
N LYS A 134 11.39 14.66 3.20
CA LYS A 134 11.31 15.77 4.17
C LYS A 134 12.42 15.66 5.21
N LEU A 135 12.67 14.47 5.74
CA LEU A 135 13.68 14.23 6.77
C LEU A 135 15.11 14.41 6.24
N MET A 136 15.40 14.01 4.99
CA MET A 136 16.70 14.25 4.38
C MET A 136 17.01 15.75 4.28
N LYS A 137 16.04 16.57 3.82
CA LYS A 137 16.18 18.03 3.78
C LYS A 137 16.44 18.62 5.16
N ILE A 138 15.67 18.20 6.17
CA ILE A 138 15.87 18.66 7.56
C ILE A 138 17.26 18.26 8.08
N ASN A 139 17.74 17.05 7.74
CA ASN A 139 19.07 16.60 8.15
C ASN A 139 20.18 17.41 7.48
N GLU A 140 20.03 17.77 6.19
CA GLU A 140 20.94 18.67 5.49
C GLU A 140 20.96 20.07 6.12
N GLU A 141 19.80 20.64 6.44
CA GLU A 141 19.67 21.93 7.15
C GLU A 141 20.31 21.90 8.54
N LYS A 142 20.11 20.80 9.28
CA LYS A 142 20.73 20.56 10.59
C LYS A 142 22.25 20.49 10.50
N ASN A 143 22.80 19.83 9.48
CA ASN A 143 24.26 19.78 9.30
C ASN A 143 24.84 21.16 9.00
N LYS A 144 24.21 21.93 8.11
CA LYS A 144 24.63 23.31 7.79
C LYS A 144 24.60 24.29 8.97
N THR A 145 23.74 24.06 9.95
CA THR A 145 23.59 24.93 11.14
C THR A 145 24.48 24.52 12.31
N LEU A 146 25.04 23.32 12.26
CA LEU A 146 25.92 22.77 13.30
C LEU A 146 27.40 22.73 12.91
N GLU A 147 27.72 22.86 11.62
CA GLU A 147 29.03 23.27 11.10
C GLU A 147 29.32 24.74 11.43
#